data_AF-A0A538EYY4-F1
#
_entry.id   AF-A0A538EYY4-F1
#
_cell.length_a   1.000
_cell.length_b   1.000
_cell.length_c   1.000
_cell.angle_alpha   90.00
_cell.angle_beta   90.00
_cell.angle_gamma   90.00
#
_symmetry.space_group_name_H-M   'P 1'
#
loop_
_entity.id
_entity.type
_entity.pdbx_description
1 polymer ?
#
loop_
_entity_poly.entity_id
_entity_poly.type
_entity_poly.pdbx_seq_one_letter_code
_entity_poly.pdbx_strand_id
1 'polypeptide(L)'
;GTPQADDLHLEGDRAEIRGYAANDTIWGTSGDDCLYGGAGNDVVNPSSGNDLENGGVGNDRLLGGPGNDQLYGGGGADVLSGGDGDDLLVGGPGKDAFYGGAGNDTIYAADGVAEDIHCGPGNDSVVADRRDRLHDCERVWVGHNWRGGRPRPAPTR
;
A
#
# COMPACT_ATOMS: atom_id res chain seq x y z
N GLY A 1 2.14 -14.30 -27.92
CA GLY A 1 2.36 -14.83 -26.56
C GLY A 1 1.01 -14.85 -25.91
N THR A 2 0.59 -16.00 -25.38
CA THR A 2 -0.73 -16.20 -24.80
C THR A 2 -0.85 -15.44 -23.47
N PRO A 3 -1.93 -14.68 -23.24
CA PRO A 3 -2.25 -14.17 -21.90
C PRO A 3 -2.76 -15.35 -21.07
N GLN A 4 -2.15 -15.60 -19.91
CA GLN A 4 -2.63 -16.60 -18.95
C GLN A 4 -2.98 -15.89 -17.64
N ALA A 5 -4.13 -15.23 -17.64
CA ALA A 5 -4.92 -15.09 -16.43
C ALA A 5 -5.65 -16.43 -16.21
N ASP A 6 -4.90 -17.46 -15.81
CA ASP A 6 -5.42 -18.80 -15.54
C ASP A 6 -4.88 -19.29 -14.18
N ASP A 7 -5.51 -18.88 -13.08
CA ASP A 7 -5.96 -19.77 -12.00
C ASP A 7 -6.78 -18.96 -10.97
N LEU A 8 -8.10 -19.12 -10.92
CA LEU A 8 -8.92 -18.63 -9.82
C LEU A 8 -9.73 -19.80 -9.26
N HIS A 9 -9.24 -20.34 -8.14
CA HIS A 9 -9.95 -21.33 -7.34
C HIS A 9 -10.94 -20.59 -6.42
N LEU A 10 -12.22 -20.57 -6.80
CA LEU A 10 -13.30 -20.03 -5.96
C LEU A 10 -13.83 -21.12 -5.01
N GLU A 11 -13.14 -21.36 -3.90
CA GLU A 11 -13.70 -22.05 -2.74
C GLU A 11 -13.50 -21.16 -1.51
N GLY A 12 -14.52 -20.33 -1.20
CA GLY A 12 -14.54 -19.42 -0.03
C GLY A 12 -14.30 -17.95 -0.36
N ASP A 13 -14.53 -17.09 0.63
CA ASP A 13 -14.34 -15.63 0.58
C ASP A 13 -12.86 -15.19 0.37
N ARG A 14 -11.99 -16.07 -0.15
CA ARG A 14 -10.56 -15.83 -0.32
C ARG A 14 -10.09 -16.33 -1.68
N ALA A 15 -9.58 -15.42 -2.49
CA ALA A 15 -8.98 -15.65 -3.78
C ALA A 15 -7.45 -15.57 -3.71
N GLU A 16 -6.77 -16.33 -4.57
CA GLU A 16 -5.35 -16.15 -4.86
C GLU A 16 -5.19 -15.90 -6.36
N ILE A 17 -4.62 -14.76 -6.76
CA ILE A 17 -4.51 -14.33 -8.17
C ILE A 17 -3.08 -13.86 -8.46
N ARG A 18 -2.55 -14.24 -9.62
CA ARG A 18 -1.17 -13.93 -10.05
C ARG A 18 -1.15 -13.42 -11.51
N GLY A 19 -0.58 -12.24 -11.75
CA GLY A 19 -0.38 -11.64 -13.09
C GLY A 19 0.88 -12.15 -13.82
N TYR A 20 1.93 -12.46 -13.05
CA TYR A 20 3.24 -12.92 -13.52
C TYR A 20 4.07 -11.87 -14.25
N ALA A 21 3.86 -11.69 -15.55
CA ALA A 21 4.72 -10.85 -16.38
C ALA A 21 3.85 -10.08 -17.37
N ALA A 22 4.32 -8.88 -17.73
CA ALA A 22 3.57 -7.83 -18.41
C ALA A 22 2.68 -7.04 -17.46
N ASN A 23 1.97 -6.07 -17.99
CA ASN A 23 1.13 -5.17 -17.21
C ASN A 23 -0.26 -5.81 -17.05
N ASP A 24 -0.65 -6.07 -15.81
CA ASP A 24 -1.88 -6.75 -15.46
C ASP A 24 -2.88 -5.82 -14.76
N THR A 25 -4.14 -6.24 -14.77
CA THR A 25 -5.19 -5.64 -13.94
C THR A 25 -5.87 -6.76 -13.18
N ILE A 26 -5.70 -6.75 -11.87
CA ILE A 26 -6.12 -7.82 -10.96
C ILE A 26 -7.25 -7.29 -10.08
N TRP A 27 -8.36 -8.03 -10.08
CA TRP A 27 -9.53 -7.74 -9.24
C TRP A 27 -9.77 -8.91 -8.29
N GLY A 28 -9.84 -8.60 -7.00
CA GLY A 28 -10.27 -9.53 -5.96
C GLY A 28 -11.78 -9.63 -5.83
N THR A 29 -12.21 -10.13 -4.68
CA THR A 29 -13.58 -10.40 -4.26
C THR A 29 -13.87 -9.69 -2.94
N SER A 30 -15.01 -9.94 -2.30
CA SER A 30 -15.36 -9.23 -1.07
C SER A 30 -14.79 -9.85 0.22
N GLY A 31 -13.75 -10.67 0.14
CA GLY A 31 -13.11 -11.22 1.33
C GLY A 31 -11.60 -11.29 1.18
N ASP A 32 -10.95 -11.90 2.18
CA ASP A 32 -9.51 -11.79 2.40
C ASP A 32 -8.69 -12.47 1.29
N ASP A 33 -8.20 -11.71 0.32
CA ASP A 33 -7.54 -12.18 -0.89
C ASP A 33 -6.01 -12.11 -0.82
N CYS A 34 -5.35 -12.77 -1.78
CA CYS A 34 -3.91 -12.72 -2.01
C CYS A 34 -3.61 -12.45 -3.48
N LEU A 35 -3.19 -11.22 -3.79
CA LEU A 35 -3.07 -10.72 -5.15
C LEU A 35 -1.61 -10.35 -5.45
N TYR A 36 -1.09 -10.86 -6.57
CA TYR A 36 0.30 -10.67 -6.97
C TYR A 36 0.38 -10.16 -8.41
N GLY A 37 0.87 -8.94 -8.63
CA GLY A 37 1.11 -8.35 -9.95
C GLY A 37 2.21 -9.11 -10.70
N GLY A 38 3.42 -9.10 -10.16
CA GLY A 38 4.57 -9.80 -10.70
C GLY A 38 5.56 -8.84 -11.34
N ALA A 39 5.75 -8.89 -12.65
CA ALA A 39 6.69 -8.04 -13.37
C ALA A 39 5.95 -7.25 -14.45
N GLY A 40 5.96 -5.93 -14.36
CA GLY A 40 5.15 -5.08 -15.21
C GLY A 40 4.68 -3.88 -14.42
N ASN A 41 3.85 -3.04 -15.04
CA ASN A 41 3.17 -1.97 -14.31
C ASN A 41 1.74 -2.42 -14.07
N ASP A 42 1.47 -2.89 -12.86
CA ASP A 42 0.25 -3.59 -12.53
C ASP A 42 -0.75 -2.69 -11.80
N VAL A 43 -2.04 -3.02 -11.94
CA VAL A 43 -3.11 -2.43 -11.13
C VAL A 43 -3.78 -3.54 -10.36
N VAL A 44 -3.73 -3.46 -9.03
CA VAL A 44 -4.32 -4.43 -8.12
C VAL A 44 -5.42 -3.75 -7.32
N ASN A 45 -6.57 -4.40 -7.23
CA ASN A 45 -7.72 -3.95 -6.45
C ASN A 45 -8.44 -5.16 -5.87
N PRO A 46 -8.25 -5.46 -4.58
CA PRO A 46 -8.90 -6.60 -3.94
C PRO A 46 -10.37 -6.38 -3.63
N SER A 47 -10.92 -5.16 -3.75
CA SER A 47 -12.27 -4.78 -3.34
C SER A 47 -12.39 -4.54 -1.83
N SER A 48 -12.72 -5.55 -1.04
CA SER A 48 -12.90 -5.41 0.41
C SER A 48 -12.52 -6.71 1.08
N GLY A 49 -11.98 -6.64 2.29
CA GLY A 49 -11.39 -7.81 2.92
C GLY A 49 -10.16 -7.38 3.69
N ASN A 50 -9.49 -8.30 4.37
CA ASN A 50 -8.14 -8.04 4.86
C ASN A 50 -7.16 -8.68 3.89
N ASP A 51 -6.70 -7.88 2.96
CA ASP A 51 -6.09 -8.36 1.73
C ASP A 51 -4.56 -8.31 1.79
N LEU A 52 -3.93 -9.21 1.03
CA LEU A 52 -2.50 -9.20 0.79
C LEU A 52 -2.24 -8.86 -0.67
N GLU A 53 -1.64 -7.70 -0.92
CA GLU A 53 -1.28 -7.23 -2.25
C GLU A 53 0.24 -7.13 -2.42
N ASN A 54 0.75 -7.61 -3.55
CA ASN A 54 2.16 -7.46 -3.94
C ASN A 54 2.25 -7.01 -5.40
N GLY A 55 2.79 -5.81 -5.64
CA GLY A 55 3.01 -5.27 -6.99
C GLY A 55 4.11 -6.04 -7.70
N GLY A 56 5.30 -6.08 -7.09
CA GLY A 56 6.42 -6.87 -7.56
C GLY A 56 7.49 -6.01 -8.18
N VAL A 57 7.72 -6.07 -9.49
CA VAL A 57 8.71 -5.25 -10.18
C VAL A 57 8.03 -4.42 -11.26
N GLY A 58 8.22 -3.12 -11.20
CA GLY A 58 7.69 -2.14 -12.13
C GLY A 58 6.94 -1.07 -11.36
N ASN A 59 6.19 -0.23 -12.05
CA ASN A 59 5.48 0.88 -11.40
C ASN A 59 4.04 0.48 -11.17
N ASP A 60 3.74 0.06 -9.96
CA ASP A 60 2.48 -0.60 -9.62
C ASP A 60 1.49 0.34 -8.93
N ARG A 61 0.21 0.00 -9.00
CA ARG A 61 -0.86 0.68 -8.28
C ARG A 61 -1.65 -0.34 -7.46
N LEU A 62 -1.49 -0.27 -6.14
CA LEU A 62 -2.14 -1.15 -5.16
C LEU A 62 -3.24 -0.38 -4.41
N LEU A 63 -4.41 -0.99 -4.23
CA LEU A 63 -5.65 -0.32 -3.78
C LEU A 63 -6.42 -1.17 -2.75
N GLY A 64 -5.98 -1.17 -1.48
CA GLY A 64 -6.51 -2.05 -0.42
C GLY A 64 -8.03 -1.98 -0.28
N GLY A 65 -8.58 -0.78 -0.19
CA GLY A 65 -10.03 -0.61 -0.06
C GLY A 65 -10.44 -0.74 1.41
N PRO A 66 -11.62 -1.30 1.71
CA PRO A 66 -12.03 -1.47 3.11
C PRO A 66 -11.53 -2.78 3.72
N GLY A 67 -10.95 -2.67 4.91
CA GLY A 67 -10.43 -3.73 5.75
C GLY A 67 -8.97 -3.46 6.13
N ASN A 68 -8.33 -4.37 6.87
CA ASN A 68 -6.94 -4.16 7.31
C ASN A 68 -5.99 -4.84 6.34
N ASP A 69 -5.42 -4.06 5.43
CA ASP A 69 -4.71 -4.57 4.27
C ASP A 69 -3.19 -4.54 4.44
N GLN A 70 -2.52 -5.38 3.66
CA GLN A 70 -1.06 -5.42 3.58
C GLN A 70 -0.62 -5.22 2.12
N LEU A 71 -0.05 -4.04 1.83
CA LEU A 71 0.36 -3.63 0.51
C LEU A 71 1.89 -3.57 0.41
N TYR A 72 2.44 -4.32 -0.55
CA TYR A 72 3.87 -4.37 -0.85
C TYR A 72 4.10 -3.92 -2.30
N GLY A 73 4.62 -2.71 -2.51
CA GLY A 73 4.90 -2.15 -3.84
C GLY A 73 5.93 -2.99 -4.58
N GLY A 74 7.07 -3.20 -3.94
CA GLY A 74 8.18 -3.95 -4.52
C GLY A 74 9.22 -3.01 -5.09
N GLY A 75 9.69 -3.25 -6.31
CA GLY A 75 10.72 -2.43 -6.93
C GLY A 75 10.15 -1.58 -8.05
N GLY A 76 10.26 -0.26 -7.94
CA GLY A 76 9.79 0.68 -8.95
C GLY A 76 9.29 1.96 -8.33
N ALA A 77 8.48 2.71 -9.06
CA ALA A 77 7.83 3.90 -8.53
C ALA A 77 6.34 3.59 -8.36
N ASP A 78 5.97 3.21 -7.14
CA ASP A 78 4.67 2.61 -6.86
C ASP A 78 3.69 3.62 -6.24
N VAL A 79 2.41 3.31 -6.36
CA VAL A 79 1.32 4.03 -5.69
C VAL A 79 0.56 3.06 -4.81
N LEU A 80 0.69 3.22 -3.49
CA LEU A 80 0.03 2.38 -2.49
C LEU A 80 -1.07 3.19 -1.80
N SER A 81 -2.29 2.66 -1.80
CA SER A 81 -3.43 3.23 -1.08
C SER A 81 -4.03 2.18 -0.17
N GLY A 82 -3.96 2.39 1.15
CA GLY A 82 -4.55 1.49 2.16
C GLY A 82 -6.07 1.51 2.05
N GLY A 83 -6.69 2.64 2.40
CA GLY A 83 -8.14 2.82 2.26
C GLY A 83 -8.81 3.01 3.60
N ASP A 84 -9.79 2.19 3.94
CA ASP A 84 -10.46 2.23 5.25
C ASP A 84 -10.00 1.03 6.08
N GLY A 85 -9.28 1.24 7.18
CA GLY A 85 -8.80 0.17 8.05
C GLY A 85 -7.45 0.51 8.65
N ASP A 86 -6.94 -0.35 9.52
CA ASP A 86 -5.57 -0.22 10.04
C ASP A 86 -4.61 -0.95 9.08
N ASP A 87 -4.01 -0.21 8.15
CA ASP A 87 -3.26 -0.80 7.03
C ASP A 87 -1.75 -0.87 7.24
N LEU A 88 -1.09 -1.78 6.52
CA LEU A 88 0.37 -1.87 6.41
C LEU A 88 0.80 -1.60 4.96
N LEU A 89 1.54 -0.51 4.74
CA LEU A 89 2.06 -0.15 3.43
C LEU A 89 3.60 -0.21 3.43
N VAL A 90 4.17 -0.92 2.47
CA VAL A 90 5.62 -1.05 2.27
C VAL A 90 5.94 -0.77 0.80
N GLY A 91 6.62 0.34 0.51
CA GLY A 91 6.95 0.73 -0.87
C GLY A 91 8.00 -0.18 -1.47
N GLY A 92 9.19 -0.20 -0.84
CA GLY A 92 10.35 -0.92 -1.37
C GLY A 92 11.26 0.05 -2.12
N PRO A 93 12.17 -0.43 -2.99
CA PRO A 93 13.09 0.46 -3.69
C PRO A 93 12.40 1.31 -4.76
N GLY A 94 12.61 2.61 -4.69
CA GLY A 94 12.26 3.56 -5.74
C GLY A 94 11.41 4.71 -5.22
N LYS A 95 10.76 5.45 -6.13
CA LYS A 95 10.08 6.69 -5.74
C LYS A 95 8.58 6.47 -5.61
N ASP A 96 8.17 6.18 -4.40
CA ASP A 96 6.79 5.78 -4.13
C ASP A 96 5.90 6.94 -3.66
N ALA A 97 4.60 6.73 -3.82
CA ALA A 97 3.55 7.56 -3.23
C ALA A 97 2.65 6.70 -2.33
N PHE A 98 2.47 7.15 -1.09
CA PHE A 98 1.68 6.45 -0.09
C PHE A 98 0.44 7.26 0.29
N TYR A 99 -0.68 6.57 0.40
CA TYR A 99 -1.93 7.08 0.92
C TYR A 99 -2.43 6.07 1.96
N GLY A 100 -2.26 6.36 3.26
CA GLY A 100 -2.72 5.48 4.34
C GLY A 100 -4.23 5.34 4.29
N GLY A 101 -4.92 6.47 4.45
CA GLY A 101 -6.37 6.51 4.39
C GLY A 101 -6.95 6.71 5.79
N ALA A 102 -8.08 6.09 6.08
CA ALA A 102 -8.73 6.18 7.38
C ALA A 102 -8.39 4.96 8.24
N GLY A 103 -7.99 5.18 9.48
CA GLY A 103 -7.60 4.12 10.42
C GLY A 103 -6.25 4.45 11.05
N ASN A 104 -5.56 3.50 11.67
CA ASN A 104 -4.23 3.74 12.23
C ASN A 104 -3.20 2.95 11.43
N ASP A 105 -2.63 3.63 10.44
CA ASP A 105 -1.81 2.97 9.44
C ASP A 105 -0.35 2.84 9.88
N THR A 106 0.33 1.86 9.32
CA THR A 106 1.78 1.70 9.43
C THR A 106 2.42 1.75 8.05
N ILE A 107 3.27 2.77 7.82
CA ILE A 107 3.92 3.01 6.53
C ILE A 107 5.43 2.84 6.66
N TYR A 108 6.03 2.00 5.82
CA TYR A 108 7.48 1.81 5.69
C TYR A 108 7.97 2.35 4.33
N ALA A 109 8.54 3.55 4.37
CA ALA A 109 9.02 4.30 3.21
C ALA A 109 10.53 4.57 3.25
N ALA A 110 11.25 4.10 4.26
CA ALA A 110 12.67 4.40 4.46
C ALA A 110 13.62 3.54 3.59
N ASP A 111 13.51 3.64 2.26
CA ASP A 111 14.35 2.93 1.29
C ASP A 111 15.60 3.74 0.88
N GLY A 112 15.63 5.03 1.20
CA GLY A 112 16.70 5.91 0.84
C GLY A 112 16.44 6.75 -0.41
N VAL A 113 15.21 6.85 -0.89
CA VAL A 113 14.79 7.71 -2.00
C VAL A 113 14.07 8.94 -1.42
N ALA A 114 13.04 9.47 -2.06
CA ALA A 114 12.31 10.65 -1.60
C ALA A 114 10.83 10.46 -1.96
N GLU A 115 10.03 10.11 -0.97
CA GLU A 115 8.67 9.62 -1.12
C GLU A 115 7.65 10.75 -0.89
N ASP A 116 6.43 10.57 -1.38
CA ASP A 116 5.28 11.43 -1.06
C ASP A 116 4.30 10.64 -0.18
N ILE A 117 4.17 11.00 1.09
CA ILE A 117 3.45 10.20 2.09
C ILE A 117 2.28 11.02 2.64
N HIS A 118 1.06 10.54 2.39
CA HIS A 118 -0.19 11.08 2.93
C HIS A 118 -0.75 10.07 3.91
N CYS A 119 -0.64 10.33 5.20
CA CYS A 119 -1.11 9.38 6.21
C CYS A 119 -2.64 9.33 6.27
N GLY A 120 -3.29 10.49 6.42
CA GLY A 120 -4.75 10.58 6.39
C GLY A 120 -5.38 10.63 7.77
N PRO A 121 -6.69 10.32 7.89
CA PRO A 121 -7.38 10.24 9.17
C PRO A 121 -6.92 9.09 10.07
N GLY A 122 -6.16 9.38 11.12
CA GLY A 122 -5.66 8.30 11.95
C GLY A 122 -4.79 8.70 13.11
N ASN A 123 -4.17 7.70 13.74
CA ASN A 123 -2.92 7.88 14.48
C ASN A 123 -1.83 7.07 13.79
N ASP A 124 -1.30 7.62 12.71
CA ASP A 124 -0.52 6.83 11.77
C ASP A 124 0.96 6.81 12.15
N SER A 125 1.59 5.65 11.98
CA SER A 125 3.01 5.43 12.24
C SER A 125 3.80 5.29 10.95
N VAL A 126 4.79 6.16 10.73
CA VAL A 126 5.60 6.16 9.52
C VAL A 126 7.06 5.97 9.85
N VAL A 127 7.71 5.05 9.15
CA VAL A 127 9.17 4.94 9.08
C VAL A 127 9.61 5.55 7.75
N ALA A 128 10.21 6.73 7.85
CA ALA A 128 10.55 7.60 6.72
C ALA A 128 12.02 8.02 6.79
N ASP A 129 12.54 8.57 5.70
CA ASP A 129 13.83 9.24 5.68
C ASP A 129 13.70 10.78 5.73
N ARG A 130 14.83 11.49 5.58
CA ARG A 130 14.88 12.95 5.70
C ARG A 130 14.43 13.68 4.41
N ARG A 131 14.29 12.96 3.30
CA ARG A 131 13.96 13.53 1.98
C ARG A 131 12.47 13.42 1.67
N ASP A 132 11.78 12.55 2.38
CA ASP A 132 10.36 12.25 2.24
C ASP A 132 9.53 13.49 2.57
N ARG A 133 8.41 13.63 1.87
CA ARG A 133 7.40 14.64 2.16
C ARG A 133 6.23 13.98 2.88
N LEU A 134 6.01 14.37 4.13
CA LEU A 134 4.94 13.82 4.95
C LEU A 134 3.79 14.82 5.08
N HIS A 135 2.59 14.30 4.90
CA HIS A 135 1.32 15.01 4.99
C HIS A 135 0.44 14.32 6.03
N ASP A 136 0.00 15.09 7.01
CA ASP A 136 -0.98 14.65 8.04
C ASP A 136 -0.57 13.41 8.85
N CYS A 137 0.74 13.21 9.09
CA CYS A 137 1.27 12.07 9.85
C CYS A 137 1.56 12.38 11.33
N GLU A 138 1.08 11.54 12.25
CA GLU A 138 1.19 11.74 13.70
C GLU A 138 2.45 11.12 14.35
N ARG A 139 2.89 9.93 13.94
CA ARG A 139 3.98 9.19 14.61
C ARG A 139 5.12 8.87 13.65
N VAL A 140 6.08 9.79 13.51
CA VAL A 140 7.15 9.67 12.50
C VAL A 140 8.49 9.23 13.12
N TRP A 141 9.02 8.13 12.61
CA TRP A 141 10.37 7.64 12.85
C TRP A 141 11.27 7.99 11.65
N VAL A 142 12.27 8.85 11.88
CA VAL A 142 13.27 9.19 10.86
C VAL A 142 14.66 8.71 11.30
N GLY A 143 15.17 7.65 10.68
CA GLY A 143 16.41 6.99 11.11
C GLY A 143 16.28 6.36 12.51
N HIS A 144 17.15 6.76 13.46
CA HIS A 144 17.13 6.28 14.87
C HIS A 144 16.46 7.24 15.86
N ASN A 145 15.88 8.36 15.41
CA ASN A 145 15.35 9.39 16.31
C ASN A 145 13.86 9.65 16.04
N TRP A 146 13.04 9.47 17.07
CA TRP A 146 11.64 9.87 17.09
C TRP A 146 11.51 11.38 16.92
N ARG A 147 10.78 11.83 15.89
CA ARG A 147 10.30 13.21 15.80
C ARG A 147 8.80 13.13 15.94
N GLY A 148 8.29 13.36 17.16
CA GLY A 148 6.85 13.38 17.40
C GLY A 148 6.15 14.24 16.36
N GLY A 149 5.12 13.68 15.72
CA GLY A 149 4.33 14.41 14.73
C GLY A 149 3.62 15.58 15.38
N ARG A 150 3.26 16.57 14.57
CA ARG A 150 2.52 17.73 15.05
C ARG A 150 1.12 17.25 15.44
N PRO A 151 0.67 17.43 16.68
CA PRO A 151 -0.71 17.10 17.02
C PRO A 151 -1.65 17.92 16.14
N ARG A 152 -2.72 17.29 15.65
CA ARG A 152 -3.80 17.96 14.92
C ARG A 152 -4.22 19.22 15.68
N PRO A 153 -4.28 20.41 15.05
CA PRO A 153 -4.94 21.53 15.69
C PRO A 153 -6.39 21.13 15.97
N ALA A 154 -6.84 21.37 17.20
CA ALA A 154 -8.20 21.04 17.62
C ALA A 154 -9.22 21.62 16.63
N PRO A 155 -10.33 20.92 16.34
CA PRO A 155 -11.35 21.43 15.44
C PRO A 155 -11.84 22.79 15.96
N THR A 156 -11.74 23.81 15.12
CA THR A 156 -12.31 25.13 15.40
C THR A 156 -13.82 24.97 15.50
N ARG A 157 -14.38 25.30 16.67
CA ARG A 157 -15.82 25.40 16.91
C ARG A 157 -16.46 26.49 16.06
#